data_AF-A0A353N7W3-F1
#
_entry.id   AF-A0A353N7W3-F1
#
_cell.length_a   1.000
_cell.length_b   1.000
_cell.length_c   1.000
_cell.angle_alpha   90.00
_cell.angle_beta   90.00
_cell.angle_gamma   90.00
#
_symmetry.space_group_name_H-M   'P 1'
#
loop_
_entity.id
_entity.type
_entity.pdbx_description
1 polymer ?
#
loop_
_entity_poly.entity_id
_entity_poly.type
_entity_poly.pdbx_seq_one_letter_code
_entity_poly.pdbx_strand_id
1 'polypeptide(L)'
;MEATSDCREQAANDLKIIRRQLKEYIYHHPEFVSTLSPWPEDPSAPEIVQWMIAVTRKVGVGPMAAVAGAIAGMLGKKLLSSNKELLIENGGDLFLFVQKSREVAIYAGNSPFSWKTGLRIQPGKAWGLCTSSGTVGPSYSQG
;
A
#
# COMPACT_ATOMS: atom_id res chain seq x y z
N MET A 1 4.16 4.24 11.31
CA MET A 1 4.94 2.99 11.17
C MET A 1 5.36 2.54 12.54
N GLU A 2 5.16 1.27 12.85
CA GLU A 2 5.63 0.62 14.08
C GLU A 2 6.46 -0.61 13.70
N ALA A 3 7.55 -0.87 14.41
CA ALA A 3 8.47 -1.95 14.10
C ALA A 3 9.20 -2.41 15.36
N THR A 4 9.65 -3.67 15.38
CA THR A 4 10.43 -4.21 16.51
C THR A 4 11.79 -3.54 16.73
N SER A 5 12.37 -2.96 15.69
CA SER A 5 13.63 -2.21 15.75
C SER A 5 13.48 -0.85 15.08
N ASP A 6 14.34 0.11 15.43
CA ASP A 6 14.35 1.40 14.74
C ASP A 6 14.84 1.21 13.30
N CYS A 7 13.93 1.42 12.36
CA CYS A 7 14.17 1.29 10.93
C CYS A 7 13.75 2.55 10.16
N ARG A 8 13.56 3.69 10.84
CA ARG A 8 13.05 4.93 10.22
C ARG A 8 13.96 5.47 9.13
N GLU A 9 15.27 5.42 9.34
CA GLU A 9 16.25 5.89 8.35
C GLU A 9 16.25 5.00 7.10
N GLN A 10 16.29 3.67 7.30
CA GLN A 10 16.21 2.71 6.20
C GLN A 10 14.90 2.89 5.41
N ALA A 11 13.77 2.99 6.12
CA ALA A 11 12.45 3.20 5.52
C ALA A 11 12.41 4.51 4.70
N ALA A 12 12.98 5.60 5.21
CA ALA A 12 13.03 6.88 4.49
C ALA A 12 13.89 6.79 3.22
N ASN A 13 15.03 6.08 3.27
CA ASN A 13 15.89 5.88 2.12
C ASN A 13 15.24 5.01 1.06
N ASP A 14 14.64 3.87 1.46
CA ASP A 14 13.90 3.00 0.55
C ASP A 14 12.70 3.72 -0.08
N LEU A 15 11.96 4.51 0.70
CA LEU A 15 10.84 5.29 0.19
C LEU A 15 11.28 6.32 -0.86
N LYS A 16 12.42 7.00 -0.64
CA LYS A 16 12.98 7.92 -1.64
C LYS A 16 13.30 7.20 -2.95
N ILE A 17 13.89 6.01 -2.89
CA ILE A 17 14.22 5.21 -4.07
C ILE A 17 12.94 4.80 -4.81
N ILE A 18 11.95 4.25 -4.11
CA ILE A 18 10.66 3.83 -4.69
C ILE A 18 9.96 5.03 -5.36
N ARG A 19 9.88 6.18 -4.66
CA ARG A 19 9.25 7.39 -5.21
C ARG A 19 9.99 7.93 -6.42
N ARG A 20 11.33 7.86 -6.43
CA ARG A 20 12.13 8.29 -7.60
C ARG A 20 11.81 7.42 -8.82
N GLN A 21 11.85 6.09 -8.66
CA GLN A 21 11.53 5.14 -9.73
C GLN A 21 10.13 5.37 -10.31
N LEU A 22 9.13 5.53 -9.44
CA LEU A 22 7.76 5.80 -9.89
C LEU A 22 7.63 7.15 -10.60
N LYS A 23 8.26 8.22 -10.07
CA LYS A 23 8.25 9.54 -10.70
C LYS A 23 8.93 9.55 -12.07
N GLU A 24 10.05 8.85 -12.20
CA GLU A 24 10.78 8.72 -13.45
C GLU A 24 9.94 7.98 -14.51
N TYR A 25 9.26 6.90 -14.12
CA TYR A 25 8.32 6.22 -15.01
C TYR A 25 7.17 7.14 -15.44
N ILE A 26 6.53 7.82 -14.50
CA ILE A 26 5.44 8.78 -14.76
C ILE A 26 5.91 9.93 -15.67
N TYR A 27 7.16 10.37 -15.55
CA TYR A 27 7.71 11.42 -16.42
C TYR A 27 7.73 10.99 -17.89
N HIS A 28 8.07 9.73 -18.16
CA HIS A 28 8.07 9.16 -19.51
C HIS A 28 6.67 8.67 -19.97
N HIS A 29 5.77 8.41 -19.03
CA HIS A 29 4.40 7.93 -19.26
C HIS A 29 3.37 8.75 -18.47
N PRO A 30 3.13 10.03 -18.81
CA PRO A 30 2.23 10.90 -18.03
C PRO A 30 0.81 10.33 -17.86
N GLU A 31 0.32 9.61 -18.86
CA GLU A 31 -0.99 8.96 -18.90
C GLU A 31 -1.13 7.80 -17.90
N PHE A 32 -0.02 7.31 -17.32
CA PHE A 32 -0.02 6.36 -16.20
C PHE A 32 -0.77 6.91 -14.98
N VAL A 33 -0.74 8.24 -14.78
CA VAL A 33 -1.39 8.88 -13.63
C VAL A 33 -2.90 9.02 -13.83
N SER A 34 -3.34 9.34 -15.04
CA SER A 34 -4.74 9.70 -15.33
C SER A 34 -5.59 8.54 -15.83
N THR A 35 -4.98 7.44 -16.31
CA THR A 35 -5.75 6.28 -16.77
C THR A 35 -6.52 5.62 -15.64
N LEU A 36 -7.82 5.42 -15.87
CA LEU A 36 -8.71 4.65 -15.00
C LEU A 36 -8.82 3.18 -15.47
N SER A 37 -8.27 2.88 -16.65
CA SER A 37 -8.25 1.54 -17.25
C SER A 37 -6.91 0.83 -17.01
N PRO A 38 -6.89 -0.52 -17.08
CA PRO A 38 -5.68 -1.30 -16.93
C PRO A 38 -4.54 -0.82 -17.83
N TRP A 39 -3.36 -0.65 -17.24
CA TRP A 39 -2.15 -0.31 -17.99
C TRP A 39 -1.61 -1.53 -18.75
N PRO A 40 -1.01 -1.37 -19.94
CA PRO A 40 -0.29 -2.44 -20.62
C PRO A 40 0.82 -3.04 -19.76
N GLU A 41 1.18 -4.31 -20.01
CA GLU A 41 2.34 -4.89 -19.34
C GLU A 41 3.63 -4.23 -19.84
N ASP A 42 4.53 -3.93 -18.90
CA ASP A 42 5.82 -3.35 -19.19
C ASP A 42 6.90 -4.07 -18.35
N PRO A 43 7.51 -5.14 -18.89
CA PRO A 43 8.56 -5.89 -18.20
C PRO A 43 9.85 -5.08 -17.97
N SER A 44 10.00 -3.94 -18.64
CA SER A 44 11.17 -3.06 -18.51
C SER A 44 11.01 -2.00 -17.41
N ALA A 45 9.78 -1.80 -16.92
CA ALA A 45 9.48 -0.82 -15.89
C ALA A 45 10.14 -1.18 -14.54
N PRO A 46 10.33 -0.22 -13.61
CA PRO A 46 10.77 -0.53 -12.26
C PRO A 46 9.81 -1.46 -11.51
N GLU A 47 10.31 -2.21 -10.52
CA GLU A 47 9.53 -3.21 -9.76
C GLU A 47 8.20 -2.66 -9.20
N ILE A 48 8.21 -1.44 -8.67
CA ILE A 48 6.99 -0.78 -8.15
C ILE A 48 5.92 -0.63 -9.24
N VAL A 49 6.33 -0.26 -10.46
CA VAL A 49 5.43 -0.06 -11.59
C VAL A 49 4.91 -1.41 -12.09
N GLN A 50 5.80 -2.39 -12.26
CA GLN A 50 5.39 -3.75 -12.65
C GLN A 50 4.37 -4.33 -11.68
N TRP A 51 4.59 -4.15 -10.37
CA TRP A 51 3.66 -4.63 -9.35
C TRP A 51 2.30 -3.93 -9.44
N MET A 52 2.29 -2.59 -9.56
CA MET A 52 1.05 -1.81 -9.72
C MET A 52 0.26 -2.28 -10.94
N ILE A 53 0.92 -2.41 -12.10
CA ILE A 53 0.30 -2.92 -13.33
C ILE A 53 -0.29 -4.32 -13.10
N ALA A 54 0.48 -5.24 -12.54
CA ALA A 54 0.08 -6.63 -12.39
C ALA A 54 -1.14 -6.81 -11.46
N VAL A 55 -1.27 -6.00 -10.40
CA VAL A 55 -2.41 -6.11 -9.48
C VAL A 55 -3.65 -5.40 -10.01
N THR A 56 -3.51 -4.22 -10.62
CA THR A 56 -4.69 -3.46 -11.08
C THR A 56 -5.29 -4.05 -12.35
N ARG A 57 -4.48 -4.67 -13.23
CA ARG A 57 -4.98 -5.43 -14.38
C ARG A 57 -5.94 -6.54 -13.99
N LYS A 58 -5.71 -7.22 -12.86
CA LYS A 58 -6.57 -8.33 -12.38
C LYS A 58 -7.98 -7.89 -12.00
N VAL A 59 -8.15 -6.61 -11.65
CA VAL A 59 -9.42 -6.06 -11.18
C VAL A 59 -9.97 -4.97 -12.11
N GLY A 60 -9.32 -4.71 -13.25
CA GLY A 60 -9.85 -3.85 -14.30
C GLY A 60 -9.70 -2.35 -14.06
N VAL A 61 -8.72 -1.90 -13.25
CA VAL A 61 -8.56 -0.48 -12.89
C VAL A 61 -7.18 0.09 -13.29
N GLY A 62 -7.08 1.42 -13.27
CA GLY A 62 -5.84 2.15 -13.47
C GLY A 62 -4.76 1.87 -12.41
N PRO A 63 -3.47 1.94 -12.76
CA PRO A 63 -2.36 1.55 -11.89
C PRO A 63 -2.25 2.43 -10.63
N MET A 64 -2.63 3.71 -10.70
CA MET A 64 -2.58 4.61 -9.55
C MET A 64 -3.53 4.21 -8.42
N ALA A 65 -4.57 3.39 -8.69
CA ALA A 65 -5.44 2.86 -7.65
C ALA A 65 -4.69 1.98 -6.63
N ALA A 66 -3.52 1.43 -6.99
CA ALA A 66 -2.72 0.57 -6.13
C ALA A 66 -1.53 1.29 -5.47
N VAL A 67 -1.30 2.58 -5.72
CA VAL A 67 -0.03 3.25 -5.38
C VAL A 67 0.31 3.20 -3.89
N ALA A 68 -0.68 3.42 -3.01
CA ALA A 68 -0.43 3.50 -1.58
C ALA A 68 -0.12 2.11 -0.99
N GLY A 69 -0.93 1.11 -1.32
CA GLY A 69 -0.67 -0.30 -1.01
C GLY A 69 0.62 -0.84 -1.61
N ALA A 70 0.99 -0.46 -2.83
CA ALA A 70 2.23 -0.86 -3.47
C ALA A 70 3.46 -0.36 -2.69
N ILE A 71 3.45 0.92 -2.31
CA ILE A 71 4.52 1.53 -1.49
C ILE A 71 4.60 0.84 -0.12
N ALA A 72 3.48 0.68 0.58
CA ALA A 72 3.45 0.04 1.89
C ALA A 72 3.95 -1.41 1.84
N GLY A 73 3.53 -2.16 0.83
CA GLY A 73 3.95 -3.55 0.61
C GLY A 73 5.42 -3.69 0.27
N MET A 74 5.97 -2.83 -0.59
CA MET A 74 7.40 -2.85 -0.95
C MET A 74 8.29 -2.47 0.22
N LEU A 75 7.93 -1.42 0.98
CA LEU A 75 8.63 -1.08 2.21
C LEU A 75 8.55 -2.23 3.22
N GLY A 76 7.37 -2.83 3.37
CA GLY A 76 7.15 -3.99 4.23
C GLY A 76 8.14 -5.12 3.93
N LYS A 77 8.22 -5.54 2.66
CA LYS A 77 9.15 -6.57 2.20
C LYS A 77 10.62 -6.23 2.50
N LYS A 78 11.04 -4.99 2.27
CA LYS A 78 12.42 -4.53 2.48
C LYS A 78 12.82 -4.48 3.96
N LEU A 79 11.89 -4.09 4.84
CA LEU A 79 12.15 -3.92 6.27
C LEU A 79 11.95 -5.21 7.08
N LEU A 80 11.25 -6.20 6.51
CA LEU A 80 10.97 -7.48 7.18
C LEU A 80 12.23 -8.30 7.50
N SER A 81 13.31 -8.17 6.73
CA SER A 81 14.56 -8.90 7.01
C SER A 81 15.14 -8.58 8.39
N SER A 82 14.86 -7.39 8.90
CA SER A 82 15.41 -6.86 10.15
C SER A 82 14.36 -6.75 11.27
N ASN A 83 13.10 -7.09 11.01
CA ASN A 83 12.00 -6.89 11.94
C ASN A 83 11.11 -8.12 12.09
N LYS A 84 10.83 -8.50 13.34
CA LYS A 84 9.94 -9.62 13.65
C LYS A 84 8.46 -9.21 13.68
N GLU A 85 8.17 -7.94 13.94
CA GLU A 85 6.85 -7.34 13.73
C GLU A 85 7.00 -6.00 13.02
N LEU A 86 6.07 -5.71 12.10
CA LEU A 86 6.09 -4.50 11.28
C LEU A 86 4.67 -4.08 10.91
N LEU A 87 4.39 -2.79 11.12
CA LEU A 87 3.15 -2.12 10.75
C LEU A 87 3.48 -0.88 9.92
N ILE A 88 3.03 -0.82 8.67
CA ILE A 88 3.21 0.34 7.79
C ILE A 88 1.85 0.81 7.31
N GLU A 89 1.46 2.00 7.73
CA GLU A 89 0.25 2.69 7.28
C GLU A 89 0.63 3.74 6.25
N ASN A 90 -0.11 3.77 5.15
CA ASN A 90 -0.03 4.79 4.11
C ASN A 90 -1.45 5.20 3.70
N GLY A 91 -2.07 6.08 4.50
CA GLY A 91 -3.48 6.44 4.34
C GLY A 91 -4.38 5.24 4.68
N GLY A 92 -5.30 4.89 3.78
CA GLY A 92 -6.22 3.76 3.95
C GLY A 92 -5.59 2.37 3.74
N ASP A 93 -4.30 2.31 3.38
CA ASP A 93 -3.58 1.08 3.12
C ASP A 93 -2.61 0.73 4.25
N LEU A 94 -2.68 -0.51 4.71
CA LEU A 94 -1.94 -1.02 5.85
C LEU A 94 -1.23 -2.32 5.49
N PHE A 95 0.08 -2.34 5.64
CA PHE A 95 0.89 -3.55 5.65
C PHE A 95 1.10 -4.02 7.09
N LEU A 96 0.86 -5.31 7.36
CA LEU A 96 1.07 -5.92 8.67
C LEU A 96 1.89 -7.20 8.55
N PHE A 97 2.86 -7.35 9.44
CA PHE A 97 3.47 -8.62 9.80
C PHE A 97 3.57 -8.70 11.32
N VAL A 98 2.92 -9.70 11.91
CA VAL A 98 2.73 -9.80 13.36
C VAL A 98 3.08 -11.20 13.84
N GLN A 99 3.62 -11.31 15.05
CA GLN A 99 3.95 -12.58 15.70
C GLN A 99 2.81 -13.09 16.57
N LYS A 100 1.90 -12.21 16.97
CA LYS A 100 0.68 -12.55 17.70
C LYS A 100 -0.53 -12.03 16.94
N SER A 101 -1.67 -12.69 17.11
CA SER A 101 -2.92 -12.23 16.52
C SER A 101 -3.18 -10.76 16.90
N ARG A 102 -3.54 -9.95 15.92
CA ARG A 102 -3.97 -8.55 16.12
C ARG A 102 -5.38 -8.37 15.60
N GLU A 103 -6.11 -7.43 16.19
CA GLU A 103 -7.40 -6.99 15.67
C GLU A 103 -7.21 -5.61 15.06
N VAL A 104 -7.56 -5.46 13.79
CA VAL A 104 -7.54 -4.17 13.10
C VAL A 104 -8.97 -3.66 13.06
N ALA A 105 -9.26 -2.67 13.89
CA ALA A 105 -10.58 -2.05 13.94
C ALA A 105 -10.87 -1.25 12.67
N ILE A 106 -12.11 -1.30 12.19
CA ILE A 106 -12.57 -0.56 11.03
C ILE A 106 -13.18 0.76 11.50
N TYR A 107 -12.63 1.86 11.01
CA TYR A 107 -13.21 3.17 11.16
C TYR A 107 -14.16 3.47 9.99
N ALA A 108 -15.41 3.82 10.31
CA ALA A 108 -16.47 4.02 9.32
C ALA A 108 -17.19 5.36 9.50
N GLY A 109 -16.48 6.40 9.97
CA GLY A 109 -17.04 7.74 10.17
C GLY A 109 -18.22 7.75 11.16
N ASN A 110 -19.33 8.36 10.75
CA ASN A 110 -20.58 8.46 11.54
C ASN A 110 -21.43 7.18 11.52
N SER A 111 -20.97 6.12 10.85
CA SER A 111 -21.67 4.84 10.86
C SER A 111 -21.80 4.30 12.29
N PRO A 112 -22.94 3.71 12.67
CA PRO A 112 -23.11 3.09 14.00
C PRO A 112 -22.15 1.92 14.24
N PHE A 113 -21.49 1.41 13.19
CA PHE A 113 -20.51 0.32 13.23
C PHE A 113 -19.05 0.80 13.35
N SER A 114 -18.80 2.12 13.34
CA SER A 114 -17.47 2.70 13.47
C SER A 114 -16.80 2.26 14.77
N TRP A 115 -15.59 1.70 14.68
CA TRP A 115 -14.84 1.10 15.79
C TRP A 115 -15.50 -0.11 16.48
N LYS A 116 -16.61 -0.62 15.94
CA LYS A 116 -17.32 -1.79 16.50
C LYS A 116 -17.11 -3.07 15.70
N THR A 117 -16.44 -2.98 14.55
CA THR A 117 -16.09 -4.12 13.72
C THR A 117 -14.59 -4.13 13.48
N GLY A 118 -14.00 -5.31 13.39
CA GLY A 118 -12.57 -5.49 13.23
C GLY A 118 -12.23 -6.76 12.49
N LEU A 119 -11.06 -6.75 11.85
CA LEU A 119 -10.50 -7.92 11.18
C LEU A 119 -9.45 -8.55 12.08
N ARG A 120 -9.61 -9.84 12.38
CA ARG A 120 -8.60 -10.62 13.10
C ARG A 120 -7.49 -11.05 12.15
N ILE A 121 -6.30 -10.52 12.37
CA ILE A 121 -5.10 -10.79 11.59
C ILE A 121 -4.30 -11.89 12.25
N GLN A 122 -4.17 -13.00 11.54
CA GLN A 122 -3.41 -14.16 12.01
C GLN A 122 -1.90 -13.94 11.85
N PRO A 123 -1.07 -14.41 12.79
CA PRO A 123 0.37 -14.28 12.72
C PRO A 123 0.99 -15.18 11.65
N GLY A 124 2.28 -14.98 11.38
CA GLY A 124 3.09 -15.91 10.56
C GLY A 124 3.09 -15.65 9.05
N LYS A 125 2.36 -14.63 8.58
CA LYS A 125 2.46 -14.13 7.20
C LYS A 125 2.21 -12.63 7.13
N ALA A 126 2.66 -12.01 6.03
CA ALA A 126 2.36 -10.62 5.74
C ALA A 126 0.93 -10.46 5.24
N TRP A 127 0.26 -9.39 5.67
CA TRP A 127 -1.08 -9.01 5.26
C TRP A 127 -1.08 -7.59 4.69
N GLY A 128 -1.89 -7.38 3.67
CA GLY A 128 -2.31 -6.06 3.21
C GLY A 128 -3.79 -5.86 3.54
N LEU A 129 -4.12 -4.78 4.22
CA LEU A 129 -5.50 -4.32 4.42
C LEU A 129 -5.64 -2.97 3.72
N CYS A 130 -6.59 -2.88 2.81
CA CYS A 130 -6.78 -1.73 1.95
C CYS A 130 -8.21 -1.25 2.10
N THR A 131 -8.40 0.07 2.25
CA THR A 131 -9.73 0.67 2.36
C THR A 131 -9.86 1.84 1.40
N SER A 132 -11.01 1.94 0.73
CA SER A 132 -11.40 3.14 -0.01
C SER A 132 -12.03 4.14 0.96
N SER A 133 -11.68 5.43 0.89
CA SER A 133 -12.38 6.46 1.65
C SER A 133 -13.28 7.31 0.74
N GLY A 134 -14.57 6.97 0.68
CA GLY A 134 -15.55 7.83 0.00
C GLY A 134 -15.94 9.08 0.82
N THR A 135 -15.76 9.04 2.14
CA THR A 135 -16.35 10.02 3.07
C THR A 135 -15.42 10.49 4.21
N VAL A 136 -14.31 9.80 4.49
CA VAL A 136 -13.41 10.19 5.60
C VAL A 136 -11.94 10.05 5.21
N GLY A 137 -11.27 11.19 5.03
CA GLY A 137 -9.88 11.29 4.59
C GLY A 137 -9.73 12.02 3.24
N PRO A 138 -8.53 12.51 2.87
CA PRO A 138 -8.30 13.23 1.62
C PRO A 138 -8.34 12.33 0.38
N SER A 139 -8.47 11.00 0.55
CA SER A 139 -8.41 10.03 -0.53
C SER A 139 -9.76 9.87 -1.23
N TYR A 140 -10.23 10.96 -1.85
CA TYR A 140 -11.25 10.91 -2.88
C TYR A 140 -10.57 10.48 -4.19
N SER A 141 -10.61 9.18 -4.51
CA SER A 141 -10.37 8.72 -5.89
C SER A 141 -11.72 8.72 -6.60
N GLN A 142 -11.92 9.65 -7.52
CA GLN A 142 -12.98 9.53 -8.51
C GLN A 142 -12.61 8.30 -9.36
N GLY A 143 -13.26 7.18 -9.09
CA GLY A 143 -13.22 6.03 -9.99
C GLY A 143 -13.76 6.41 -11.36
#